data_AF-A0A554XBW0-F1
#
_entry.id   AF-A0A554XBW0-F1
#
_cell.length_a   1.000
_cell.length_b   1.000
_cell.length_c   1.000
_cell.angle_alpha   90.00
_cell.angle_beta   90.00
_cell.angle_gamma   90.00
#
_symmetry.space_group_name_H-M   'P 1'
#
loop_
_entity.id
_entity.type
_entity.pdbx_description
1 polymer ?
#
loop_
_entity_poly.entity_id
_entity_poly.type
_entity_poly.pdbx_seq_one_letter_code
_entity_poly.pdbx_strand_id
1 'polypeptide(L)'
;MRGARPLKIPQSVLVVIHTPAWQVLLLERADAPGFWQSVTGAKDSPDEPWAVTAAREVSEETGIDAHAPGCVLTDWGLENVYEIYPRWRHRYAPGVTRNTERVFGLCVPEDTPVRLSPREHTAYAWLPWREAAERCFSPSNAEAILWLPRFAVTRPAPNPPAAGPGPGQTPACCG
;
A
#
# COMPACT_ATOMS: atom_id res chain seq x y z
N MET A 1 5.19 17.75 30.33
CA MET A 1 3.83 17.17 30.25
C MET A 1 3.67 16.57 28.87
N ARG A 2 3.54 15.24 28.74
CA ARG A 2 3.17 14.64 27.44
C ARG A 2 1.66 14.88 27.28
N GLY A 3 1.28 15.76 26.36
CA GLY A 3 -0.13 15.95 26.00
C GLY A 3 -0.73 14.61 25.58
N ALA A 4 -1.95 14.30 26.03
CA ALA A 4 -2.66 13.12 25.56
C ALA A 4 -2.72 13.16 24.03
N ARG A 5 -2.34 12.06 23.37
CA ARG A 5 -2.42 11.95 21.91
C ARG A 5 -3.89 12.16 21.52
N PRO A 6 -4.19 12.98 20.50
CA PRO A 6 -5.56 13.19 20.05
C PRO A 6 -6.27 11.86 19.80
N LEU A 7 -7.56 11.79 20.11
CA LEU A 7 -8.37 10.62 19.82
C LEU A 7 -8.46 10.43 18.31
N LYS A 8 -8.32 9.18 17.85
CA LYS A 8 -8.46 8.81 16.45
C LYS A 8 -9.90 8.99 15.98
N ILE A 9 -10.04 9.43 14.73
CA ILE A 9 -11.30 9.40 13.99
C ILE A 9 -11.50 7.95 13.48
N PRO A 10 -12.71 7.36 13.57
CA PRO A 10 -13.01 5.99 13.10
C PRO A 10 -13.17 5.90 11.57
N GLN A 11 -12.29 6.60 10.87
CA GLN A 11 -12.20 6.69 9.43
C GLN A 11 -10.73 6.57 9.07
N SER A 12 -10.36 5.47 8.41
CA SER A 12 -8.99 5.16 8.04
C SER A 12 -8.86 4.87 6.56
N VAL A 13 -7.62 4.86 6.09
CA VAL A 13 -7.24 4.37 4.77
C VAL A 13 -6.48 3.06 4.93
N LEU A 14 -6.58 2.22 3.90
CA LEU A 14 -5.70 1.09 3.63
C LEU A 14 -5.09 1.34 2.26
N VAL A 15 -3.77 1.41 2.16
CA VAL A 15 -3.07 1.66 0.88
C VAL A 15 -2.27 0.42 0.48
N VAL A 16 -2.76 -0.30 -0.53
CA VAL A 16 -2.04 -1.42 -1.16
C VAL A 16 -0.99 -0.86 -2.10
N ILE A 17 0.25 -0.73 -1.61
CA ILE A 17 1.39 -0.29 -2.42
C ILE A 17 1.92 -1.47 -3.23
N HIS A 18 2.02 -1.31 -4.54
CA HIS A 18 2.45 -2.38 -5.43
C HIS A 18 3.29 -1.89 -6.61
N THR A 19 4.06 -2.78 -7.21
CA THR A 19 4.73 -2.55 -8.50
C THR A 19 3.82 -2.97 -9.67
N PRO A 20 4.15 -2.60 -10.93
CA PRO A 20 3.47 -3.13 -12.11
C PRO A 20 3.53 -4.67 -12.22
N ALA A 21 4.59 -5.29 -11.70
CA ALA A 21 4.76 -6.75 -11.62
C ALA A 21 3.98 -7.40 -10.45
N TRP A 22 3.09 -6.65 -9.81
CA TRP A 22 2.27 -7.11 -8.67
C TRP A 22 3.10 -7.64 -7.49
N GLN A 23 4.27 -7.04 -7.26
CA GLN A 23 4.96 -7.14 -5.98
C GLN A 23 4.30 -6.14 -5.03
N VAL A 24 3.82 -6.60 -3.88
CA VAL A 24 3.14 -5.79 -2.87
C VAL A 24 4.09 -5.54 -1.71
N LEU A 25 4.14 -4.29 -1.25
CA LEU A 25 4.89 -3.89 -0.07
C LEU A 25 4.08 -4.22 1.19
N LEU A 26 4.66 -5.03 2.07
CA LEU A 26 4.18 -5.23 3.43
C LEU A 26 5.19 -4.69 4.45
N LEU A 27 4.65 -4.21 5.56
CA LEU A 27 5.35 -3.63 6.69
C LEU A 27 5.07 -4.47 7.95
N GLU A 28 6.10 -4.78 8.72
CA GLU A 28 5.97 -5.46 10.00
C GLU A 28 5.75 -4.44 11.12
N ARG A 29 4.68 -4.60 11.90
CA ARG A 29 4.35 -3.68 13.00
C ARG A 29 5.39 -3.72 14.12
N ALA A 30 5.84 -2.55 14.57
CA ALA A 30 6.76 -2.42 15.69
C ALA A 30 6.14 -2.80 17.05
N ASP A 31 4.82 -2.66 17.20
CA ASP A 31 4.10 -3.00 18.44
C ASP A 31 3.57 -4.45 18.48
N ALA A 32 3.74 -5.21 17.38
CA ALA A 32 3.31 -6.59 17.25
C ALA A 32 4.21 -7.35 16.25
N PRO A 33 5.39 -7.84 16.68
CA PRO A 33 6.28 -8.60 15.82
C PRO A 33 5.57 -9.78 15.13
N GLY A 34 5.89 -10.02 13.86
CA GLY A 34 5.22 -11.01 13.02
C GLY A 34 3.88 -10.58 12.41
N PHE A 35 3.34 -9.40 12.76
CA PHE A 35 2.11 -8.89 12.18
C PHE A 35 2.44 -7.99 10.99
N TRP A 36 2.23 -8.51 9.77
CA TRP A 36 2.51 -7.83 8.51
C TRP A 36 1.26 -7.23 7.88
N GLN A 37 1.35 -6.00 7.39
CA GLN A 37 0.24 -5.28 6.77
C GLN A 37 0.72 -4.32 5.69
N SER A 38 -0.19 -3.83 4.87
CA SER A 38 0.01 -2.63 4.06
C SER A 38 -0.07 -1.37 4.92
N VAL A 39 0.16 -0.20 4.32
CA VAL A 39 0.05 1.10 5.00
C VAL A 39 -1.39 1.33 5.46
N THR A 40 -1.58 1.75 6.72
CA THR A 40 -2.89 2.07 7.27
C THR A 40 -2.85 3.26 8.19
N GLY A 41 -3.82 4.17 8.10
CA GLY A 41 -3.84 5.28 9.02
C GLY A 41 -5.16 6.04 9.05
N ALA A 42 -5.34 6.83 10.10
CA ALA A 42 -6.62 7.49 10.36
C ALA A 42 -6.62 8.90 9.78
N LYS A 43 -7.80 9.41 9.45
CA LYS A 43 -7.96 10.84 9.15
C LYS A 43 -7.53 11.69 10.34
N ASP A 44 -6.85 12.80 10.06
CA ASP A 44 -6.48 13.79 11.08
C ASP A 44 -7.64 14.74 11.41
N SER A 45 -8.54 14.95 10.45
CA SER A 45 -9.77 15.71 10.63
C SER A 45 -10.95 15.08 9.87
N PRO A 46 -12.20 15.28 10.31
CA PRO A 46 -13.37 14.68 9.64
C PRO A 46 -13.50 15.09 8.17
N ASP A 47 -13.05 16.28 7.81
CA ASP A 47 -13.15 16.84 6.46
C ASP A 47 -11.91 16.58 5.59
N GLU A 48 -10.86 15.92 6.12
CA GLU A 48 -9.65 15.58 5.36
C GLU A 48 -10.01 14.68 4.16
N PRO A 49 -9.68 15.04 2.92
CA PRO A 49 -9.97 14.17 1.79
C PRO A 49 -9.22 12.83 1.90
N TRP A 50 -9.86 11.71 1.57
CA TRP A 50 -9.28 10.38 1.70
C TRP A 50 -7.93 10.21 0.99
N ALA A 51 -7.78 10.80 -0.19
CA ALA A 51 -6.52 10.76 -0.95
C ALA A 51 -5.39 11.53 -0.24
N VAL A 52 -5.72 12.60 0.50
CA VAL A 52 -4.75 13.35 1.32
C VAL A 52 -4.29 12.49 2.50
N THR A 53 -5.23 11.84 3.20
CA THR A 53 -4.91 10.87 4.25
C THR A 53 -4.02 9.74 3.72
N ALA A 54 -4.37 9.15 2.58
CA ALA A 54 -3.59 8.07 1.95
C ALA A 54 -2.16 8.51 1.61
N ALA A 55 -1.99 9.64 0.92
CA ALA A 55 -0.67 10.15 0.56
C ALA A 55 0.19 10.49 1.79
N ARG A 56 -0.42 11.10 2.83
CA ARG A 56 0.26 11.42 4.10
C ARG A 56 0.76 10.15 4.79
N GLU A 57 -0.11 9.17 4.99
CA GLU A 57 0.24 7.92 5.69
C GLU A 57 1.31 7.13 4.93
N VAL A 58 1.24 7.09 3.59
CA VAL A 58 2.30 6.50 2.77
C VAL A 58 3.64 7.21 3.01
N SER A 59 3.66 8.54 2.97
CA SER A 59 4.87 9.33 3.21
C SER A 59 5.41 9.14 4.63
N GLU A 60 4.54 9.12 5.64
CA GLU A 60 4.92 9.00 7.05
C GLU A 60 5.48 7.61 7.38
N GLU A 61 4.84 6.55 6.87
CA GLU A 61 5.21 5.18 7.20
C GLU A 61 6.36 4.62 6.35
N THR A 62 6.49 5.07 5.10
CA THR A 62 7.42 4.48 4.11
C THR A 62 8.38 5.46 3.46
N GLY A 63 8.16 6.77 3.63
CA GLY A 63 8.94 7.81 2.95
C GLY A 63 8.66 7.95 1.45
N ILE A 64 7.71 7.18 0.89
CA ILE A 64 7.31 7.25 -0.51
C ILE A 64 6.44 8.49 -0.72
N ASP A 65 6.76 9.29 -1.74
CA ASP A 65 5.86 10.32 -2.24
C ASP A 65 4.88 9.70 -3.25
N ALA A 66 3.61 9.62 -2.86
CA ALA A 66 2.53 9.07 -3.68
C ALA A 66 2.26 9.88 -4.97
N HIS A 67 2.78 11.11 -5.06
CA HIS A 67 2.67 11.99 -6.22
C HIS A 67 3.96 12.08 -7.04
N ALA A 68 5.00 11.33 -6.67
CA ALA A 68 6.24 11.29 -7.43
C ALA A 68 6.03 10.76 -8.87
N PRO A 69 6.89 11.13 -9.83
CA PRO A 69 6.80 10.61 -11.19
C PRO A 69 6.80 9.08 -11.24
N GLY A 70 5.80 8.51 -11.93
CA GLY A 70 5.62 7.05 -12.03
C GLY A 70 4.78 6.45 -10.89
N CYS A 71 4.46 7.22 -9.84
CA CYS A 71 3.49 6.82 -8.84
C CYS A 71 2.05 7.12 -9.31
N VAL A 72 1.14 6.19 -9.06
CA VAL A 72 -0.30 6.36 -9.34
C VAL A 72 -1.11 5.91 -8.13
N LEU A 73 -1.61 6.89 -7.37
CA LEU A 73 -2.54 6.67 -6.28
C LEU A 73 -3.98 6.63 -6.82
N THR A 74 -4.67 5.51 -6.62
CA THR A 74 -6.03 5.28 -7.13
C THR A 74 -6.96 4.89 -6.00
N ASP A 75 -8.06 5.61 -5.84
CA ASP A 75 -9.17 5.19 -4.98
C ASP A 75 -9.88 4.00 -5.65
N TRP A 76 -9.94 2.86 -4.98
CA TRP A 76 -10.59 1.66 -5.50
C TRP A 76 -12.11 1.66 -5.28
N GLY A 77 -12.65 2.65 -4.56
CA GLY A 77 -14.08 2.72 -4.27
C GLY A 77 -14.55 1.65 -3.29
N LEU A 78 -13.63 0.95 -2.62
CA LEU A 78 -13.93 -0.11 -1.65
C LEU A 78 -13.83 0.44 -0.22
N GLU A 79 -14.71 -0.04 0.66
CA GLU A 79 -14.70 0.26 2.08
C GLU A 79 -14.89 -1.01 2.91
N ASN A 80 -14.04 -1.16 3.93
CA ASN A 80 -14.21 -2.17 4.97
C ASN A 80 -14.81 -1.52 6.22
N VAL A 81 -15.79 -2.17 6.84
CA VAL A 81 -16.31 -1.74 8.15
C VAL A 81 -16.10 -2.86 9.15
N TYR A 82 -15.26 -2.62 10.15
CA TYR A 82 -14.91 -3.63 11.16
C TYR A 82 -15.06 -3.10 12.58
N GLU A 83 -15.24 -4.03 13.52
CA GLU A 83 -15.20 -3.71 14.94
C GLU A 83 -13.76 -3.40 15.36
N ILE A 84 -13.57 -2.28 16.06
CA ILE A 84 -12.27 -1.89 16.58
C ILE A 84 -11.89 -2.88 17.69
N TYR A 85 -10.76 -3.56 17.52
CA TYR A 85 -10.27 -4.51 18.51
C TYR A 85 -10.19 -3.88 19.91
N PRO A 86 -10.61 -4.60 20.97
CA PRO A 86 -10.63 -4.08 22.34
C PRO A 86 -9.32 -3.38 22.75
N ARG A 87 -8.18 -3.95 22.36
CA ARG A 87 -6.84 -3.41 22.66
C ARG A 87 -6.60 -2.00 22.12
N TRP A 88 -7.28 -1.59 21.05
CA TRP A 88 -7.10 -0.28 20.41
C TRP A 88 -8.27 0.68 20.59
N ARG A 89 -9.40 0.25 21.18
CA ARG A 89 -10.59 1.11 21.39
C ARG A 89 -10.30 2.36 22.23
N HIS A 90 -9.37 2.27 23.18
CA HIS A 90 -8.97 3.40 24.03
C HIS A 90 -8.38 4.60 23.26
N ARG A 91 -8.01 4.41 21.98
CA ARG A 91 -7.53 5.49 21.11
C ARG A 91 -8.68 6.30 20.49
N TYR A 92 -9.93 5.88 20.62
CA TYR A 92 -11.10 6.50 20.01
C TYR A 92 -12.02 7.11 21.07
N ALA A 93 -12.95 7.98 20.64
CA ALA A 93 -13.93 8.59 21.54
C ALA A 93 -14.84 7.53 22.21
N PRO A 94 -15.36 7.80 23.43
CA PRO A 94 -16.29 6.89 24.11
C PRO A 94 -17.48 6.52 23.21
N GLY A 95 -17.82 5.23 23.17
CA GLY A 95 -18.91 4.69 22.34
C GLY A 95 -18.53 4.35 20.90
N VAL A 96 -17.34 4.73 20.43
CA VAL A 96 -16.85 4.34 19.10
C VAL A 96 -16.42 2.87 19.12
N THR A 97 -17.13 2.04 18.35
CA THR A 97 -16.90 0.59 18.29
C THR A 97 -16.51 0.08 16.91
N ARG A 98 -16.74 0.87 15.85
CA ARG A 98 -16.45 0.49 14.46
C ARG A 98 -15.54 1.51 13.80
N ASN A 99 -14.73 1.03 12.87
CA ASN A 99 -13.92 1.85 11.97
C ASN A 99 -14.33 1.58 10.53
N THR A 100 -14.43 2.64 9.73
CA THR A 100 -14.58 2.57 8.27
C THR A 100 -13.21 2.77 7.63
N GLU A 101 -12.79 1.85 6.76
CA GLU A 101 -11.48 1.85 6.11
C GLU A 101 -11.63 1.92 4.59
N ARG A 102 -11.21 3.03 3.98
CA ARG A 102 -11.25 3.26 2.53
C ARG A 102 -10.00 2.68 1.86
N VAL A 103 -10.17 1.90 0.80
CA VAL A 103 -9.04 1.21 0.15
C VAL A 103 -8.52 2.00 -1.06
N PHE A 104 -7.20 2.18 -1.08
CA PHE A 104 -6.46 2.74 -2.20
C PHE A 104 -5.44 1.73 -2.72
N GLY A 105 -5.16 1.80 -4.01
CA GLY A 105 -3.95 1.22 -4.60
C GLY A 105 -2.93 2.32 -4.88
N LEU A 106 -1.65 2.04 -4.62
CA LEU A 106 -0.56 2.90 -5.05
C LEU A 106 0.41 2.09 -5.90
N CYS A 107 0.35 2.30 -7.22
CA CYS A 107 1.34 1.72 -8.14
C CYS A 107 2.61 2.57 -8.08
N VAL A 108 3.78 1.94 -7.87
CA VAL A 108 5.09 2.62 -7.82
C VAL A 108 6.12 1.92 -8.71
N PRO A 109 7.18 2.61 -9.17
CA PRO A 109 8.31 1.97 -9.86
C PRO A 109 8.95 0.84 -9.03
N GLU A 110 9.53 -0.17 -9.69
CA GLU A 110 10.10 -1.35 -9.03
C GLU A 110 11.23 -1.02 -8.03
N ASP A 111 12.05 0.00 -8.33
CA ASP A 111 13.18 0.42 -7.49
C ASP A 111 12.82 1.53 -6.49
N THR A 112 11.53 1.68 -6.14
CA THR A 112 11.10 2.73 -5.22
C THR A 112 11.72 2.52 -3.83
N PRO A 113 12.50 3.49 -3.31
CA PRO A 113 13.15 3.34 -2.01
C PRO A 113 12.12 3.38 -0.89
N VAL A 114 12.27 2.49 0.10
CA VAL A 114 11.43 2.44 1.30
C VAL A 114 12.26 2.84 2.51
N ARG A 115 11.79 3.83 3.25
CA ARG A 115 12.36 4.27 4.53
C ARG A 115 11.28 4.24 5.61
N LEU A 116 11.36 3.23 6.46
CA LEU A 116 10.35 3.02 7.50
C LEU A 116 10.38 4.08 8.59
N SER A 117 9.20 4.41 9.11
CA SER A 117 9.07 5.01 10.44
C SER A 117 9.42 3.97 11.50
N PRO A 118 10.56 4.08 12.22
CA PRO A 118 11.01 3.06 13.16
C PRO A 118 10.14 2.97 14.42
N ARG A 119 9.22 3.94 14.60
CA ARG A 119 8.24 3.92 15.70
C ARG A 119 7.04 3.04 15.38
N GLU A 120 6.77 2.80 14.10
CA GLU A 120 5.55 2.14 13.64
C GLU A 120 5.86 0.78 13.02
N HIS A 121 7.01 0.66 12.35
CA HIS A 121 7.39 -0.56 11.64
C HIS A 121 8.86 -0.94 11.86
N THR A 122 9.13 -2.25 11.90
CA THR A 122 10.47 -2.84 12.14
C THR A 122 11.13 -3.37 10.89
N ALA A 123 10.34 -3.82 9.92
CA ALA A 123 10.82 -4.42 8.67
C ALA A 123 9.82 -4.20 7.53
N TYR A 124 10.28 -4.36 6.29
CA TYR A 124 9.43 -4.38 5.11
C TYR A 124 9.81 -5.52 4.18
N ALA A 125 8.88 -5.92 3.32
CA ALA A 125 9.10 -6.91 2.27
C ALA A 125 8.27 -6.58 1.03
N TRP A 126 8.89 -6.69 -0.13
CA TRP A 126 8.19 -6.79 -1.41
C TRP A 126 7.94 -8.26 -1.70
N LEU A 127 6.68 -8.64 -1.92
CA LEU A 127 6.28 -10.03 -2.11
C LEU A 127 5.31 -10.15 -3.29
N PRO A 128 5.29 -11.26 -4.03
CA PRO A 128 4.21 -11.54 -4.97
C PRO A 128 2.85 -11.42 -4.26
N TRP A 129 1.87 -10.75 -4.89
CA TRP A 129 0.60 -10.40 -4.24
C TRP A 129 -0.12 -11.55 -3.53
N ARG A 130 -0.03 -12.79 -4.03
CA ARG A 130 -0.60 -13.97 -3.36
C ARG A 130 0.10 -14.27 -2.03
N GLU A 131 1.43 -14.28 -2.04
CA GLU A 131 2.23 -14.46 -0.82
C GLU A 131 2.05 -13.29 0.15
N ALA A 132 1.87 -12.06 -0.37
CA ALA A 132 1.56 -10.90 0.46
C ALA A 132 0.19 -11.05 1.15
N ALA A 133 -0.84 -11.51 0.44
CA ALA A 133 -2.14 -11.79 1.03
C ALA A 133 -2.06 -12.88 2.12
N GLU A 134 -1.29 -13.94 1.89
CA GLU A 134 -1.08 -15.02 2.87
C GLU A 134 -0.31 -14.56 4.12
N ARG A 135 0.70 -13.71 3.95
CA ARG A 135 1.51 -13.19 5.06
C ARG A 135 0.78 -12.13 5.88
N CYS A 136 -0.21 -11.47 5.31
CA CYS A 136 -0.92 -10.39 5.96
C CYS A 136 -1.76 -10.89 7.14
N PHE A 137 -1.62 -10.28 8.31
CA PHE A 137 -2.35 -10.73 9.51
C PHE A 137 -3.83 -10.30 9.50
N SER A 138 -4.17 -9.24 8.75
CA SER A 138 -5.52 -8.65 8.73
C SER A 138 -6.33 -9.23 7.56
N PRO A 139 -7.49 -9.87 7.80
CA PRO A 139 -8.33 -10.41 6.74
C PRO A 139 -8.77 -9.36 5.71
N SER A 140 -9.13 -8.15 6.15
CA SER A 140 -9.56 -7.07 5.25
C SER A 140 -8.42 -6.59 4.34
N ASN A 141 -7.20 -6.57 4.86
CA ASN A 141 -6.02 -6.21 4.08
C ASN A 141 -5.62 -7.33 3.12
N ALA A 142 -5.64 -8.59 3.55
CA ALA A 142 -5.41 -9.74 2.68
C ALA A 142 -6.42 -9.76 1.52
N GLU A 143 -7.70 -9.53 1.81
CA GLU A 143 -8.74 -9.44 0.79
C GLU A 143 -8.47 -8.29 -0.20
N ALA A 144 -8.14 -7.09 0.29
CA ALA A 144 -7.77 -5.96 -0.57
C ALA A 144 -6.58 -6.31 -1.49
N ILE A 145 -5.55 -6.98 -0.98
CA ILE A 145 -4.43 -7.45 -1.82
C ILE A 145 -4.92 -8.43 -2.90
N LEU A 146 -5.87 -9.31 -2.57
CA LEU A 146 -6.44 -10.24 -3.55
C LEU A 146 -7.29 -9.57 -4.64
N TRP A 147 -7.78 -8.35 -4.39
CA TRP A 147 -8.45 -7.52 -5.38
C TRP A 147 -7.48 -6.84 -6.37
N LEU A 148 -6.19 -6.78 -6.06
CA LEU A 148 -5.18 -6.08 -6.87
C LEU A 148 -5.26 -6.36 -8.39
N PRO A 149 -5.36 -7.62 -8.87
CA PRO A 149 -5.41 -7.90 -10.31
C PRO A 149 -6.62 -7.32 -11.03
N ARG A 150 -7.68 -6.90 -10.32
CA ARG A 150 -8.87 -6.27 -10.90
C ARG A 150 -8.75 -4.76 -10.99
N PHE A 151 -8.01 -4.14 -10.04
CA PHE A 151 -7.88 -2.69 -9.94
C PHE A 151 -6.57 -2.14 -10.53
N ALA A 152 -5.52 -2.96 -10.63
CA ALA A 152 -4.24 -2.56 -11.21
C ALA A 152 -4.23 -2.58 -12.75
N VAL A 153 -5.32 -2.97 -13.42
CA VAL A 153 -5.42 -3.04 -14.89
C VAL A 153 -5.64 -1.65 -15.48
N THR A 154 -4.64 -0.78 -15.37
CA THR A 154 -4.63 0.52 -16.06
C THR A 154 -3.22 0.93 -16.50
N ARG A 155 -2.60 0.08 -17.34
CA ARG A 155 -1.91 0.39 -18.62
C ARG A 155 -1.11 -0.85 -19.05
N PRO A 156 -1.09 -1.23 -20.34
CA PRO A 156 -0.07 -2.14 -20.81
C PRO A 156 1.30 -1.47 -20.61
N ALA A 157 2.28 -2.23 -20.12
CA ALA A 157 3.67 -1.81 -20.14
C ALA A 157 4.05 -1.39 -21.58
N PRO A 158 4.90 -0.36 -21.78
CA PRO A 158 5.54 -0.22 -23.08
C PRO A 158 6.26 -1.54 -23.37
N ASN A 159 6.03 -2.10 -24.57
CA ASN A 159 6.67 -3.34 -25.00
C ASN A 159 8.17 -3.26 -24.67
N PRO A 160 8.78 -4.35 -24.16
CA PRO A 160 10.23 -4.40 -24.09
C PRO A 160 10.80 -4.08 -25.48
N PRO A 161 11.92 -3.35 -25.59
CA PRO A 161 12.55 -3.12 -26.88
C PRO A 161 12.72 -4.47 -27.57
N ALA A 162 12.23 -4.58 -28.81
CA ALA A 162 12.41 -5.77 -29.61
C ALA A 162 13.90 -6.15 -29.53
N ALA A 163 14.18 -7.39 -29.13
CA ALA A 163 15.54 -7.91 -29.14
C ALA A 163 16.11 -7.60 -30.51
N GLY A 164 17.11 -6.71 -30.55
CA GLY A 164 17.81 -6.37 -31.78
C GLY A 164 18.30 -7.65 -32.43
N PRO A 165 18.32 -7.74 -33.77
CA PRO A 165 18.78 -8.94 -34.43
C PRO A 165 20.17 -9.29 -33.91
N GLY A 166 20.29 -10.50 -33.35
CA GLY A 166 21.58 -11.03 -32.89
C GLY A 166 22.60 -10.98 -34.02
N PRO A 167 23.88 -10.75 -33.72
CA PRO A 167 24.92 -10.66 -34.75
C PRO A 167 25.12 -12.06 -35.35
N GLY A 168 24.58 -12.30 -36.54
CA GLY A 168 24.71 -13.62 -37.16
C GLY A 168 23.91 -13.90 -38.42
N GLN A 169 23.61 -12.91 -39.26
CA GLN A 169 23.17 -13.17 -40.63
C GLN A 169 24.05 -12.38 -41.59
N THR A 170 25.10 -13.04 -42.07
CA THR A 170 25.82 -12.67 -43.28
C THR A 170 24.84 -12.73 -44.46
N PRO A 171 24.70 -11.69 -45.28
CA PRO A 171 23.99 -11.81 -46.54
C PRO A 171 24.85 -12.64 -47.50
N ALA A 172 24.27 -13.72 -48.02
CA ALA A 172 24.80 -14.47 -49.13
C ALA A 172 24.90 -13.56 -50.37
N CYS A 173 26.10 -13.46 -50.94
CA CYS A 173 26.30 -12.91 -52.27
C CYS A 173 25.57 -13.81 -53.28
N CYS A 174 24.67 -13.22 -54.06
CA CYS A 174 24.15 -13.81 -55.29
C CYS A 174 24.39 -12.84 -56.45
N GLY A 175 25.09 -13.35 -57.48
CA GLY A 175 24.90 -13.04 -58.89
C GLY A 175 25.44 -11.72 -59.40
#